data_AF-A0A7C5DTQ8-F1
#
_entry.id   AF-A0A7C5DTQ8-F1
#
_cell.length_a   1.000
_cell.length_b   1.000
_cell.length_c   1.000
_cell.angle_alpha   90.00
_cell.angle_beta   90.00
_cell.angle_gamma   90.00
#
_symmetry.space_group_name_H-M   'P 1'
#
loop_
_entity.id
_entity.type
_entity.pdbx_description
1 polymer ?
#
loop_
_entity_poly.entity_id
_entity_poly.type
_entity_poly.pdbx_seq_one_letter_code
_entity_poly.pdbx_strand_id
1 'polypeptide(L)' 'MRHRVSGRKLDRPTEHRLALYRNQVAELIDHEKMVTTVAKAKEVKGLTERMITLGKEGSLASRRRAQQF' A
#
# COMPACT_ATOMS: atom_id res chain seq x y z
N MET A 1 20.98 12.42 2.07
CA MET A 1 19.71 11.86 1.53
C MET A 1 19.71 12.00 0.03
N ARG A 2 19.10 11.07 -0.73
CA ARG A 2 18.86 11.31 -2.16
C ARG A 2 17.76 12.37 -2.29
N HIS A 3 18.09 13.53 -2.87
CA HIS A 3 17.14 14.63 -3.03
C HIS A 3 15.96 14.18 -3.92
N ARG A 4 14.74 14.55 -3.52
CA ARG A 4 13.49 14.28 -4.25
C ARG A 4 13.17 12.78 -4.48
N VAL A 5 13.78 11.87 -3.73
CA VAL A 5 13.42 10.45 -3.77
C VAL A 5 12.50 10.13 -2.60
N SER A 6 11.24 9.80 -2.91
CA SER A 6 10.27 9.33 -1.93
C SER A 6 10.24 7.80 -1.85
N GLY A 7 9.90 7.31 -0.66
CA GLY A 7 9.73 5.89 -0.38
C GLY A 7 11.03 5.11 -0.17
N ARG A 8 10.87 3.84 0.22
CA ARG A 8 11.97 2.91 0.53
C ARG A 8 12.05 1.78 -0.50
N LYS A 9 13.27 1.31 -0.80
CA LYS A 9 13.51 0.17 -1.71
C LYS A 9 13.27 -1.21 -1.07
N LEU A 10 13.38 -1.30 0.26
CA LEU A 10 13.19 -2.54 1.03
C LEU A 10 14.01 -3.74 0.53
N ASP A 11 15.19 -3.46 -0.05
CA ASP A 11 16.09 -4.45 -0.65
C ASP A 11 15.41 -5.40 -1.64
N ARG A 12 14.42 -4.89 -2.39
CA ARG A 12 13.64 -5.65 -3.36
C ARG A 12 13.60 -4.96 -4.72
N PRO A 13 13.61 -5.73 -5.82
CA PRO A 13 13.22 -5.25 -7.14
C PRO A 13 11.82 -4.63 -7.10
N THR A 14 11.52 -3.76 -8.06
CA THR A 14 10.25 -3.00 -8.09
C THR A 14 9.03 -3.92 -8.10
N GLU A 15 9.02 -4.97 -8.92
CA GLU A 15 7.90 -5.92 -9.02
C GLU A 15 7.62 -6.60 -7.68
N HIS A 16 8.64 -7.16 -7.02
CA HIS A 16 8.51 -7.81 -5.72
C HIS A 16 8.07 -6.83 -4.63
N ARG A 17 8.51 -5.57 -4.71
CA ARG A 17 8.11 -4.54 -3.77
C ARG A 17 6.63 -4.16 -3.93
N LEU A 18 6.14 -4.05 -5.16
CA LEU A 18 4.72 -3.80 -5.44
C LEU A 18 3.84 -4.97 -4.97
N ALA A 19 4.25 -6.21 -5.24
CA ALA A 19 3.56 -7.40 -4.74
C ALA A 19 3.50 -7.45 -3.21
N LEU A 20 4.62 -7.14 -2.53
CA LEU A 20 4.65 -7.03 -1.06
C LEU A 20 3.64 -5.99 -0.56
N TYR A 21 3.58 -4.81 -1.17
CA TYR A 21 2.65 -3.76 -0.75
C TYR A 21 1.19 -4.17 -0.92
N ARG A 22 0.83 -4.80 -2.05
CA ARG A 22 -0.53 -5.33 -2.28
C ARG A 22 -0.94 -6.31 -1.19
N ASN A 23 -0.06 -7.28 -0.89
CA ASN A 23 -0.34 -8.30 0.11
C ASN A 23 -0.52 -7.69 1.50
N GLN A 24 0.35 -6.75 1.91
CA GLN A 24 0.24 -6.13 3.24
C GLN A 24 -0.96 -5.19 3.37
N VAL A 25 -1.35 -4.50 2.30
CA VAL A 25 -2.57 -3.68 2.30
C VAL A 25 -3.81 -4.56 2.41
N ALA A 26 -3.88 -5.66 1.64
CA ALA A 26 -4.98 -6.62 1.74
C ALA A 26 -5.06 -7.25 3.13
N GLU A 27 -3.94 -7.76 3.65
CA GLU A 27 -3.85 -8.38 4.98
C GLU A 27 -4.32 -7.42 6.09
N LEU A 28 -3.91 -6.16 6.03
CA LEU A 28 -4.31 -5.14 6.99
C LEU A 28 -5.81 -4.78 6.90
N ILE A 29 -6.39 -4.75 5.69
CA ILE A 29 -7.82 -4.48 5.51
C ILE A 29 -8.65 -5.67 6.00
N ASP A 30 -8.22 -6.90 5.70
CA ASP A 30 -8.97 -8.11 6.02
C ASP A 30 -8.94 -8.45 7.52
N HIS A 31 -7.81 -8.20 8.19
CA HIS A 31 -7.62 -8.59 9.60
C HIS A 31 -7.58 -7.40 10.57
N GLU A 32 -7.72 -6.17 10.07
CA GLU A 32 -7.68 -4.90 10.81
C GLU A 32 -6.37 -4.60 11.57
N LYS A 33 -5.46 -5.57 11.66
CA LYS A 33 -4.19 -5.48 12.37
C LYS A 33 -3.17 -6.42 11.74
N MET A 34 -1.94 -5.95 11.58
CA MET A 34 -0.79 -6.77 11.20
C MET A 34 0.46 -6.37 11.99
N VAL A 35 1.40 -7.31 12.16
CA VAL A 35 2.71 -7.06 12.76
C VAL A 35 3.76 -7.08 11.65
N THR A 36 4.49 -5.97 11.48
CA THR A 36 5.50 -5.83 10.41
C THR A 36 6.64 -4.92 10.89
N THR A 37 7.68 -4.77 10.07
CA THR A 37 8.79 -3.87 10.40
C THR A 37 8.39 -2.41 10.21
N VAL A 38 9.01 -1.51 11.01
CA VAL A 38 8.72 -0.06 10.96
C VAL A 38 8.91 0.52 9.55
N ALA A 39 9.93 0.05 8.82
CA ALA A 39 10.18 0.49 7.45
C ALA A 39 9.03 0.12 6.51
N LYS A 40 8.52 -1.12 6.57
CA LYS A 40 7.39 -1.58 5.76
C LYS A 40 6.10 -0.87 6.15
N ALA A 41 5.82 -0.74 7.45
CA ALA A 41 4.63 -0.06 7.96
C ALA A 41 4.51 1.38 7.45
N LYS A 42 5.62 2.14 7.46
CA LYS A 42 5.64 3.54 6.98
C LYS A 42 5.33 3.66 5.49
N GLU A 43 5.66 2.66 4.67
CA GLU A 43 5.32 2.66 3.23
C GLU A 43 3.87 2.22 2.99
N VAL A 44 3.42 1.17 3.69
CA VAL A 44 2.07 0.60 3.54
C VAL A 44 0.98 1.53 4.07
N LYS A 45 1.26 2.33 5.10
CA LYS A 45 0.30 3.26 5.70
C LYS A 45 -0.38 4.15 4.66
N GLY A 46 0.40 4.87 3.85
CA GLY A 46 -0.15 5.79 2.85
C GLY A 46 -0.90 5.09 1.72
N LEU A 47 -0.53 3.86 1.38
CA LEU A 47 -1.24 3.05 0.38
C LEU A 47 -2.60 2.59 0.92
N THR A 48 -2.63 2.16 2.18
CA THR A 48 -3.85 1.71 2.87
C THR A 48 -4.85 2.87 3.01
N GLU A 49 -4.40 4.05 3.43
CA GLU A 49 -5.26 5.24 3.54
C GLU A 49 -5.91 5.61 2.20
N ARG A 50 -5.17 5.51 1.09
CA ARG A 50 -5.73 5.71 -0.26
C ARG A 50 -6.77 4.65 -0.62
N MET A 51 -6.53 3.38 -0.30
CA MET A 51 -7.51 2.31 -0.54
C MET A 51 -8.79 2.54 0.26
N ILE A 52 -8.69 2.92 1.53
CA ILE A 52 -9.85 3.28 2.37
C ILE A 52 -10.62 4.46 1.75
N THR A 53 -9.91 5.46 1.23
CA THR A 53 -10.52 6.64 0.60
C THR A 53 -11.32 6.26 -0.65
N LEU A 54 -10.75 5.42 -1.52
CA LEU A 54 -11.45 4.88 -2.70
C LEU A 54 -12.65 4.01 -2.30
N GLY A 55 -12.50 3.21 -1.24
CA GLY A 55 -13.59 2.39 -0.69
C GLY A 55 -14.76 3.24 -0.17
N LYS A 56 -14.46 4.36 0.51
CA LYS A 56 -15.46 5.31 1.00
C LYS A 56 -16.19 6.07 -0.12
N GLU A 57 -15.49 6.41 -1.21
CA GLU A 57 -16.12 7.05 -2.37
C GLU A 57 -17.13 6.12 -3.07
N GLY A 58 -16.84 4.82 -3.13
CA GLY A 58 -17.81 3.79 -3.51
C GLY A 58 -18.26 3.76 -4.97
N SER A 59 -17.81 4.70 -5.81
CA SER A 59 -18.17 4.78 -7.23
C SER A 59 -17.57 3.62 -8.05
N LEU A 60 -18.15 3.33 -9.22
CA LEU A 60 -17.58 2.35 -10.15
C LEU A 60 -16.15 2.70 -10.58
N ALA A 61 -15.86 4.00 -10.76
CA ALA A 61 -14.53 4.47 -11.10
C ALA A 61 -13.54 4.21 -9.95
N SER A 62 -13.95 4.45 -8.71
CA SER A 62 -13.13 4.21 -7.51
C SER A 62 -12.81 2.73 -7.35
N ARG A 63 -13.79 1.85 -7.58
CA ARG A 63 -13.59 0.39 -7.57
C ARG A 63 -12.59 -0.07 -8.63
N ARG A 64 -12.70 0.45 -9.86
CA ARG A 64 -11.75 0.14 -10.95
C ARG A 64 -10.34 0.63 -10.62
N ARG A 65 -10.19 1.83 -10.05
CA ARG A 65 -8.90 2.36 -9.60
C ARG A 65 -8.29 1.50 -8.49
N ALA A 66 -9.10 1.05 -7.53
CA ALA A 66 -8.65 0.14 -6.47
C ALA A 66 -8.21 -1.22 -7.02
N GLN A 67 -8.89 -1.77 -8.03
CA GLN A 67 -8.51 -3.04 -8.67
C GLN A 67 -7.22 -2.97 -9.50
N GLN A 68 -6.82 -1.79 -9.95
CA GLN A 68 -5.56 -1.60 -10.68
C GLN A 68 -4.33 -1.56 -9.77
N PHE A 69 -4.56 -1.36 -8.46
CA PHE A 69 -3.50 -1.22 -7.47
C PHE A 69 -2.69 -2.49 -7.32
#